data_AF-A0A6I9QMJ9-F1
#
_entry.id   AF-A0A6I9QMJ9-F1
#
_cell.length_a   1.000
_cell.length_b   1.000
_cell.length_c   1.000
_cell.angle_alpha   90.00
_cell.angle_beta   90.00
_cell.angle_gamma   90.00
#
_symmetry.space_group_name_H-M   'P 1'
#
loop_
_entity.id
_entity.type
_entity.pdbx_description
1 polymer ?
#
loop_
_entity_poly.entity_id
_entity_poly.type
_entity_poly.pdbx_seq_one_letter_code
_entity_poly.pdbx_strand_id
1 'polypeptide(L)'
;MIENWYFLSKTMAERAAWKYAEKNGLDLVTVCPSVVVGPLLQPTASTSSLFLIYAIKGGPEPMNNSLWNIVDVRDVADALLLAYERPEASGRYLCAPYPITIRDLVDLLKGMYPNYGYPKNIIEVPPNPPLTSEKLKKLGWKCRPLEETLNDAVECYREAGLLDELEGRTFHFPPLFNLTAKTGTQVSVE
;
A
#
# COMPACT_ATOMS: atom_id res chain seq x y z
N MET A 1 -17.10 -15.35 7.08
CA MET A 1 -16.67 -13.95 7.25
C MET A 1 -15.19 -13.93 6.96
N ILE A 2 -14.71 -13.13 6.00
CA ILE A 2 -13.26 -12.85 5.92
C ILE A 2 -12.99 -11.88 7.05
N GLU A 3 -12.44 -12.38 8.13
CA GLU A 3 -11.99 -11.56 9.24
C GLU A 3 -10.70 -10.86 8.82
N ASN A 4 -10.69 -9.54 8.99
CA ASN A 4 -9.60 -8.65 8.64
C ASN A 4 -8.45 -8.74 9.66
N TRP A 5 -7.94 -9.96 9.89
CA TRP A 5 -6.96 -10.29 10.93
C TRP A 5 -5.67 -9.49 10.82
N TYR A 6 -5.23 -9.17 9.60
CA TYR A 6 -4.08 -8.31 9.38
C TYR A 6 -4.28 -6.92 9.99
N PHE A 7 -5.37 -6.23 9.64
CA PHE A 7 -5.65 -4.87 10.15
C PHE A 7 -5.84 -4.87 11.67
N LEU A 8 -6.53 -5.88 12.21
CA LEU A 8 -6.69 -6.02 13.65
C LEU A 8 -5.34 -6.20 14.35
N SER A 9 -4.50 -7.12 13.86
CA SER A 9 -3.20 -7.41 14.45
C SER A 9 -2.27 -6.19 14.46
N LYS A 10 -2.21 -5.43 13.35
CA LYS A 10 -1.39 -4.21 13.24
C LYS A 10 -1.89 -3.13 14.20
N THR A 11 -3.20 -2.94 14.29
CA THR A 11 -3.81 -1.96 15.21
C THR A 11 -3.54 -2.32 16.68
N MET A 12 -3.69 -3.60 17.04
CA MET A 12 -3.43 -4.06 18.40
C MET A 12 -1.95 -3.97 18.77
N ALA A 13 -1.05 -4.33 17.85
CA ALA A 13 0.39 -4.26 18.06
C ALA A 13 0.86 -2.81 18.30
N GLU A 14 0.39 -1.86 17.49
CA GLU A 14 0.72 -0.44 17.67
C GLU A 14 0.21 0.09 19.02
N ARG A 15 -1.05 -0.20 19.39
CA ARG A 15 -1.60 0.18 20.70
C ARG A 15 -0.81 -0.42 21.87
N ALA A 16 -0.37 -1.67 21.75
CA ALA A 16 0.44 -2.33 22.76
C ALA A 16 1.83 -1.68 22.87
N ALA A 17 2.46 -1.34 21.74
CA ALA A 17 3.74 -0.65 21.70
C ALA A 17 3.68 0.72 22.38
N TRP A 18 2.64 1.52 22.11
CA TRP A 18 2.42 2.82 22.76
C TRP A 18 2.25 2.71 24.27
N LYS A 19 1.41 1.78 24.75
CA LYS A 19 1.24 1.52 26.19
C LYS A 19 2.54 1.11 26.86
N TYR A 20 3.35 0.29 26.18
CA TYR A 20 4.65 -0.13 26.70
C TYR A 20 5.65 1.02 26.72
N ALA A 21 5.71 1.85 25.68
CA ALA A 21 6.59 3.00 25.60
C ALA A 21 6.29 4.02 26.71
N GLU A 22 5.02 4.37 26.91
CA GLU A 22 4.57 5.28 27.96
C GLU A 22 4.95 4.75 29.36
N LYS A 23 4.70 3.46 29.62
CA LYS A 23 5.02 2.83 30.91
C LYS A 23 6.51 2.80 31.22
N ASN A 24 7.37 2.70 30.20
CA ASN A 24 8.81 2.50 30.36
C ASN A 24 9.64 3.73 29.98
N GLY A 25 9.02 4.87 29.68
CA GLY A 25 9.72 6.10 29.30
C GLY A 25 10.53 5.97 28.00
N LEU A 26 10.03 5.18 27.04
CA LEU A 26 10.68 5.05 25.73
C LEU A 26 10.18 6.13 24.79
N ASP A 27 11.10 6.73 24.03
CA ASP A 27 10.73 7.57 22.88
C ASP A 27 10.32 6.66 21.71
N LEU A 28 9.04 6.73 21.34
CA LEU A 28 8.45 5.90 20.31
C LEU A 28 7.92 6.78 19.18
N VAL A 29 8.33 6.43 17.97
CA VAL A 29 7.77 6.95 16.73
C VAL A 29 7.23 5.79 15.91
N THR A 30 6.09 6.00 15.27
CA THR A 30 5.47 4.99 14.39
C THR A 30 5.27 5.58 13.00
N VAL A 31 5.77 4.88 11.99
CA VAL A 31 5.52 5.21 10.57
C VAL A 31 4.56 4.17 10.02
N CYS A 32 3.42 4.63 9.52
CA CYS A 32 2.33 3.79 9.01
C CYS A 32 2.24 3.97 7.49
N PRO A 33 2.92 3.13 6.70
CA PRO A 33 2.84 3.20 5.25
C PRO A 33 1.51 2.68 4.71
N SER A 34 1.12 3.17 3.54
CA SER A 34 0.02 2.62 2.75
C SER A 34 0.47 1.41 1.91
N VAL A 35 -0.12 1.18 0.73
CA VAL A 35 0.35 0.11 -0.17
C VAL A 35 1.75 0.45 -0.66
N VAL A 36 2.73 -0.36 -0.27
CA VAL A 36 4.14 -0.15 -0.61
C VAL A 36 4.46 -0.84 -1.93
N VAL A 37 4.87 -0.06 -2.93
CA VAL A 37 5.21 -0.51 -4.28
C VAL A 37 6.63 -0.05 -4.61
N GLY A 38 7.37 -0.81 -5.40
CA GLY A 38 8.70 -0.42 -5.85
C GLY A 38 9.56 -1.62 -6.22
N PRO A 39 10.81 -1.40 -6.61
CA PRO A 39 11.77 -2.46 -6.92
C PRO A 39 11.96 -3.44 -5.75
N LEU A 40 12.12 -4.72 -6.08
CA LEU A 40 12.35 -5.79 -5.11
C LEU A 40 13.85 -6.02 -4.92
N LEU A 41 14.29 -6.07 -3.66
CA LEU A 41 15.60 -6.64 -3.31
C LEU A 41 15.53 -8.15 -3.05
N GLN A 42 14.35 -8.66 -2.72
CA GLN A 42 14.11 -10.06 -2.41
C GLN A 42 13.64 -10.83 -3.66
N PRO A 43 13.91 -12.15 -3.76
CA PRO A 43 13.59 -12.92 -4.98
C PRO A 43 12.10 -13.16 -5.20
N THR A 44 11.25 -12.93 -4.19
CA THR A 44 9.81 -13.22 -4.22
C THR A 44 8.98 -11.95 -4.08
N ALA A 45 7.87 -11.84 -4.80
CA ALA A 45 6.94 -10.72 -4.64
C ALA A 45 6.40 -10.64 -3.19
N SER A 46 6.39 -9.43 -2.63
CA SER A 46 5.70 -9.16 -1.38
C SER A 46 4.17 -9.10 -1.60
N THR A 47 3.39 -9.20 -0.52
CA THR A 47 1.93 -9.04 -0.60
C THR A 47 1.52 -7.70 -1.22
N SER A 48 2.26 -6.62 -0.98
CA SER A 48 1.96 -5.31 -1.57
C SER A 48 2.40 -5.22 -3.03
N SER A 49 3.48 -5.89 -3.44
CA SER A 49 3.85 -6.00 -4.85
C SER A 49 2.82 -6.79 -5.67
N LEU A 50 2.19 -7.81 -5.05
CA LEU A 50 1.10 -8.54 -5.68
C LEU A 50 -0.06 -7.62 -6.08
N PHE A 51 -0.35 -6.55 -5.34
CA PHE A 51 -1.39 -5.56 -5.71
C PHE A 51 -1.14 -4.99 -7.11
N LEU A 52 0.09 -4.53 -7.39
CA LEU A 52 0.44 -3.98 -8.71
C LEU A 52 0.50 -5.07 -9.78
N ILE A 53 1.05 -6.26 -9.45
CA ILE A 53 1.08 -7.41 -10.37
C ILE A 53 -0.34 -7.79 -10.80
N TYR A 54 -1.31 -7.76 -9.90
CA TYR A 54 -2.70 -8.02 -10.27
C TYR A 54 -3.32 -6.91 -11.11
N ALA A 55 -3.08 -5.65 -10.77
CA ALA A 55 -3.58 -4.53 -11.56
C ALA A 55 -3.10 -4.60 -13.02
N ILE A 56 -1.86 -5.00 -13.26
CA ILE A 56 -1.30 -5.11 -14.62
C ILE A 56 -1.70 -6.41 -15.34
N LYS A 57 -1.84 -7.54 -14.62
CA LYS A 57 -2.16 -8.86 -15.22
C LYS A 57 -3.67 -9.18 -15.32
N GLY A 58 -4.54 -8.21 -15.10
CA GLY A 58 -6.00 -8.40 -15.26
C GLY A 58 -6.77 -8.57 -13.96
N GLY A 59 -6.11 -8.93 -12.86
CA GLY A 59 -6.70 -9.04 -11.52
C GLY A 59 -7.89 -10.01 -11.42
N PRO A 60 -8.52 -10.11 -10.25
CA PRO A 60 -9.80 -10.80 -10.11
C PRO A 60 -10.93 -9.95 -10.71
N GLU A 61 -11.87 -10.57 -11.42
CA GLU A 61 -13.08 -9.87 -11.91
C GLU A 61 -14.31 -10.23 -11.07
N PRO A 62 -15.13 -9.26 -10.64
CA PRO A 62 -14.92 -7.81 -10.77
C PRO A 62 -13.93 -7.23 -9.74
N MET A 63 -13.28 -6.11 -10.09
CA MET A 63 -12.51 -5.30 -9.15
C MET A 63 -13.34 -4.12 -8.64
N ASN A 64 -13.24 -3.80 -7.35
CA ASN A 64 -13.84 -2.60 -6.78
C ASN A 64 -12.99 -1.37 -7.10
N ASN A 65 -13.61 -0.26 -7.50
CA ASN A 65 -12.96 1.02 -7.74
C ASN A 65 -12.61 1.76 -6.43
N SER A 66 -12.01 1.05 -5.48
CA SER A 66 -11.64 1.61 -4.18
C SER A 66 -10.50 2.62 -4.32
N LEU A 67 -10.56 3.67 -3.50
CA LEU A 67 -9.44 4.59 -3.32
C LEU A 67 -8.35 3.93 -2.49
N TRP A 68 -7.16 3.81 -3.06
CA TRP A 68 -5.94 3.33 -2.42
C TRP A 68 -4.93 4.45 -2.26
N ASN A 69 -3.93 4.23 -1.41
CA ASN A 69 -2.75 5.08 -1.37
C ASN A 69 -1.51 4.24 -1.69
N ILE A 70 -0.66 4.73 -2.59
CA ILE A 70 0.59 4.08 -2.96
C ILE A 70 1.76 4.91 -2.45
N VAL A 71 2.78 4.23 -1.95
CA VAL A 71 4.07 4.82 -1.56
C VAL A 71 5.21 3.96 -2.10
N ASP A 72 6.30 4.61 -2.53
CA ASP A 72 7.51 3.92 -2.95
C ASP A 72 8.20 3.23 -1.76
N VAL A 73 8.67 2.00 -1.92
CA VAL A 73 9.44 1.27 -0.89
C VAL A 73 10.70 2.02 -0.42
N ARG A 74 11.36 2.74 -1.33
CA ARG A 74 12.55 3.56 -1.06
C ARG A 74 12.15 4.78 -0.24
N ASP A 75 11.01 5.39 -0.54
CA ASP A 75 10.51 6.55 0.21
C ASP A 75 10.04 6.17 1.62
N VAL A 76 9.54 4.93 1.81
CA VAL A 76 9.27 4.40 3.16
C VAL A 76 10.57 4.23 3.95
N ALA A 77 11.64 3.74 3.33
CA ALA A 77 12.95 3.64 3.97
C ALA A 77 13.49 5.02 4.36
N ASP A 78 13.39 6.00 3.45
CA ASP A 78 13.77 7.39 3.71
C ASP A 78 12.91 8.01 4.83
N ALA A 79 11.61 7.72 4.88
CA ALA A 79 10.72 8.17 5.95
C ALA A 79 11.12 7.60 7.32
N LEU A 80 11.46 6.32 7.37
CA LEU A 80 11.91 5.64 8.60
C LEU A 80 13.25 6.22 9.08
N LEU A 81 14.21 6.42 8.17
CA LEU A 81 15.49 7.03 8.49
C LEU A 81 15.31 8.46 9.00
N LEU A 82 14.51 9.27 8.30
CA LEU A 82 14.22 10.65 8.71
C LEU A 82 13.54 10.71 10.09
N ALA A 83 12.57 9.84 10.35
CA ALA A 83 11.87 9.78 11.64
C ALA A 83 12.81 9.35 12.77
N TYR A 84 13.83 8.54 12.49
CA TYR A 84 14.84 8.14 13.45
C TYR A 84 15.87 9.25 13.73
N GLU A 85 16.32 9.95 12.69
CA GLU A 85 17.38 10.96 12.80
C GLU A 85 16.91 12.31 13.33
N ARG A 86 15.63 12.65 13.18
CA ARG A 86 15.07 13.96 13.57
C ARG A 86 14.63 13.95 15.03
N PRO A 87 15.26 14.71 15.94
CA PRO A 87 14.84 14.78 17.34
C PRO A 87 13.42 15.33 17.54
N GLU A 88 12.90 16.08 16.57
CA GLU A 88 11.53 16.62 16.59
C GLU A 88 10.47 15.59 16.16
N ALA A 89 10.89 14.43 15.64
CA ALA A 89 9.98 13.38 15.25
C ALA A 89 9.27 12.79 16.47
N SER A 90 7.94 12.79 16.45
CA SER A 90 7.15 12.29 17.58
C SER A 90 5.80 11.74 17.14
N GLY A 91 5.29 10.76 17.88
CA GLY A 91 3.95 10.22 17.64
C GLY A 91 3.87 9.33 16.39
N ARG A 92 2.75 9.44 15.68
CA ARG A 92 2.43 8.66 14.49
C ARG A 92 2.60 9.49 13.22
N TYR A 93 3.15 8.89 12.17
CA TYR A 93 3.31 9.48 10.83
C TYR A 93 2.68 8.56 9.78
N LEU A 94 1.75 9.11 8.99
CA LEU A 94 1.24 8.40 7.81
C LEU A 94 2.21 8.59 6.64
N CYS A 95 2.53 7.50 5.95
CA CYS A 95 3.41 7.46 4.78
C CYS A 95 2.59 6.95 3.57
N ALA A 96 1.76 7.84 3.06
CA ALA A 96 0.71 7.59 2.08
C ALA A 96 0.57 8.82 1.15
N PRO A 97 1.50 9.03 0.21
CA PRO A 97 1.59 10.26 -0.58
C PRO A 97 0.61 10.31 -1.76
N TYR A 98 0.28 9.18 -2.38
CA TYR A 98 -0.46 9.14 -3.65
C TYR A 98 -1.82 8.45 -3.53
N PRO A 99 -2.92 9.20 -3.34
CA PRO A 99 -4.26 8.64 -3.47
C PRO A 99 -4.57 8.33 -4.94
N ILE A 100 -5.03 7.11 -5.23
CA ILE A 100 -5.37 6.68 -6.59
C ILE A 100 -6.48 5.63 -6.58
N THR A 101 -7.43 5.74 -7.50
CA THR A 101 -8.48 4.71 -7.66
C THR A 101 -7.95 3.54 -8.51
N ILE A 102 -8.59 2.37 -8.46
CA ILE A 102 -8.21 1.24 -9.32
C ILE A 102 -8.33 1.61 -10.80
N ARG A 103 -9.38 2.37 -11.17
CA ARG A 103 -9.57 2.87 -12.53
C ARG A 103 -8.41 3.75 -12.98
N ASP A 104 -8.07 4.76 -12.19
CA ASP A 104 -6.98 5.70 -12.54
C ASP A 104 -5.63 4.98 -12.58
N LEU A 105 -5.37 4.03 -11.68
CA LEU A 105 -4.17 3.21 -11.69
C LEU A 105 -4.08 2.38 -12.98
N VAL A 106 -5.16 1.73 -13.37
CA VAL A 106 -5.21 0.92 -14.61
C VAL A 106 -5.02 1.82 -15.83
N ASP A 107 -5.63 3.00 -15.87
CA ASP A 107 -5.49 3.93 -16.99
C ASP A 107 -4.06 4.48 -17.09
N LEU A 108 -3.41 4.80 -15.97
CA LEU A 108 -2.00 5.20 -15.92
C LEU A 108 -1.08 4.08 -16.42
N LEU A 109 -1.28 2.86 -15.93
CA LEU A 109 -0.50 1.69 -16.36
C LEU A 109 -0.72 1.38 -17.85
N LYS A 110 -1.94 1.46 -18.38
CA LYS A 110 -2.21 1.31 -19.82
C LYS A 110 -1.45 2.31 -20.68
N GLY A 111 -1.35 3.56 -20.20
CA GLY A 111 -0.57 4.60 -20.88
C GLY A 111 0.92 4.28 -20.95
N MET A 112 1.48 3.69 -19.89
CA MET A 112 2.92 3.34 -19.81
C MET A 112 3.24 1.97 -20.45
N TYR A 113 2.32 1.01 -20.32
CA TYR A 113 2.52 -0.39 -20.63
C TYR A 113 1.27 -1.00 -21.30
N PRO A 114 1.00 -0.71 -22.58
CA PRO A 114 -0.28 -1.04 -23.23
C PRO A 114 -0.51 -2.55 -23.46
N ASN A 115 0.55 -3.36 -23.47
CA ASN A 115 0.51 -4.77 -23.92
C ASN A 115 0.26 -5.78 -22.79
N TYR A 116 -0.47 -5.41 -21.73
CA TYR A 116 -0.83 -6.30 -20.62
C TYR A 116 -2.35 -6.50 -20.47
N GLY A 117 -2.74 -7.50 -19.68
CA GLY A 117 -4.10 -8.04 -19.62
C GLY A 117 -5.12 -7.31 -18.72
N TYR A 118 -4.88 -6.06 -18.36
CA TYR A 118 -5.64 -5.20 -17.41
C TYR A 118 -7.13 -5.55 -17.14
N PRO A 119 -7.62 -5.34 -15.89
CA PRO A 119 -9.00 -5.64 -15.51
C PRO A 119 -10.02 -4.98 -16.42
N LYS A 120 -11.04 -5.73 -16.84
CA LYS A 120 -12.10 -5.23 -17.75
C LYS A 120 -13.32 -4.76 -16.98
N ASN A 121 -13.60 -5.36 -15.83
CA ASN A 121 -14.77 -5.05 -15.03
C ASN A 121 -14.39 -4.38 -13.69
N ILE A 122 -14.47 -3.05 -13.66
CA ILE A 122 -14.21 -2.22 -12.47
C ILE A 122 -15.54 -1.60 -12.02
N ILE A 123 -15.98 -1.96 -10.81
CA ILE A 123 -17.26 -1.56 -10.22
C ILE A 123 -17.05 -0.42 -9.24
N GLU A 124 -17.84 0.65 -9.37
CA GLU A 124 -17.81 1.78 -8.44
C GLU A 124 -18.23 1.37 -7.02
N VAL A 125 -17.49 1.84 -6.03
CA VAL A 125 -17.79 1.63 -4.61
C VAL A 125 -17.66 2.95 -3.85
N PRO A 126 -18.31 3.08 -2.67
CA PRO A 126 -18.13 4.27 -1.85
C PRO A 126 -16.66 4.56 -1.56
N PRO A 127 -16.23 5.83 -1.65
CA PRO A 127 -14.83 6.18 -1.43
C PRO A 127 -14.43 5.98 0.03
N ASN A 128 -13.20 5.53 0.25
CA ASN A 128 -12.58 5.57 1.56
C ASN A 128 -12.21 7.02 1.93
N PRO A 129 -12.15 7.37 3.23
CA PRO A 129 -11.63 8.67 3.65
C PRO A 129 -10.20 8.88 3.13
N PRO A 130 -9.86 10.09 2.66
CA PRO A 130 -8.50 10.37 2.19
C PRO A 130 -7.51 10.30 3.35
N LEU A 131 -6.33 9.74 3.08
CA LEU A 131 -5.19 9.77 3.99
C LEU A 131 -4.29 10.95 3.64
N THR A 132 -3.54 11.46 4.62
CA THR A 132 -2.63 12.58 4.43
C THR A 132 -1.28 12.34 5.07
N SER A 133 -0.22 12.61 4.31
CA SER A 133 1.17 12.55 4.77
C SER A 133 1.72 13.92 5.18
N GLU A 134 0.86 14.93 5.37
CA GLU A 134 1.31 16.31 5.64
C GLU A 134 2.19 16.43 6.89
N LYS A 135 1.93 15.64 7.94
CA LYS A 135 2.78 15.62 9.13
C LYS A 135 4.20 15.15 8.80
N LEU A 136 4.33 14.13 7.94
CA LEU A 136 5.61 13.57 7.52
C LEU A 136 6.34 14.52 6.57
N LYS A 137 5.62 15.16 5.63
CA LYS A 137 6.18 16.19 4.75
C LYS A 137 6.70 17.41 5.53
N LYS A 138 6.00 17.84 6.58
CA LYS A 138 6.46 18.92 7.48
C LYS A 138 7.76 18.58 8.22
N LEU A 139 8.09 17.30 8.37
CA LEU A 139 9.37 16.83 8.91
C LEU A 139 10.52 16.93 7.87
N GLY A 140 10.21 17.30 6.63
CA GLY A 140 11.17 17.39 5.52
C GLY A 140 11.17 16.19 4.59
N TRP A 141 10.25 15.24 4.78
CA TRP A 141 10.13 14.08 3.90
C TRP A 141 9.68 14.49 2.49
N LYS A 142 10.32 13.89 1.49
CA LYS A 142 10.02 14.08 0.07
C LYS A 142 9.74 12.70 -0.53
N CYS A 143 8.78 12.66 -1.43
CA CYS A 143 8.45 11.44 -2.17
C CYS A 143 8.70 11.65 -3.66
N ARG A 144 9.09 10.57 -4.34
CA ARG A 144 9.29 10.53 -5.80
C ARG A 144 7.94 10.39 -6.50
N PRO A 145 7.83 10.86 -7.77
CA PRO A 145 6.60 10.75 -8.54
C PRO A 145 6.05 9.32 -8.58
N LEU A 146 4.72 9.20 -8.65
CA LEU A 146 4.06 7.90 -8.70
C LEU A 146 4.47 7.12 -9.97
N GLU A 147 4.61 7.82 -11.09
CA GLU A 147 5.00 7.25 -12.38
C GLU A 147 6.40 6.62 -12.33
N GLU A 148 7.36 7.26 -11.63
CA GLU A 148 8.70 6.69 -11.38
C GLU A 148 8.59 5.42 -10.54
N THR A 149 7.77 5.44 -9.49
CA THR A 149 7.53 4.28 -8.62
C THR A 149 6.95 3.10 -9.41
N LEU A 150 5.94 3.36 -10.24
CA LEU A 150 5.27 2.34 -11.04
C LEU A 150 6.19 1.78 -12.14
N ASN A 151 6.92 2.65 -12.84
CA ASN A 151 7.87 2.25 -13.86
C ASN A 151 8.94 1.32 -13.28
N ASP A 152 9.63 1.77 -12.24
CA ASP A 152 10.73 1.01 -11.65
C ASP A 152 10.26 -0.34 -11.06
N ALA A 153 9.05 -0.37 -10.48
CA ALA A 153 8.44 -1.60 -10.01
C ALA A 153 8.12 -2.55 -11.16
N VAL A 154 7.47 -2.09 -12.23
CA VAL A 154 7.11 -2.93 -13.39
C VAL A 154 8.34 -3.49 -14.07
N GLU A 155 9.38 -2.67 -14.29
CA GLU A 155 10.64 -3.13 -14.88
C GLU A 155 11.31 -4.20 -14.02
N CYS A 156 11.41 -3.96 -12.70
CA CYS A 156 11.94 -4.95 -11.78
C CYS A 156 11.13 -6.26 -11.79
N TYR A 157 9.80 -6.18 -11.82
CA TYR A 157 8.95 -7.36 -11.83
C TYR A 157 9.05 -8.14 -13.15
N ARG A 158 9.25 -7.43 -14.27
CA ARG A 158 9.50 -8.00 -15.60
C ARG A 158 10.83 -8.75 -15.62
N GLU A 159 11.91 -8.14 -15.15
CA GLU A 159 13.23 -8.78 -15.07
C GLU A 159 13.22 -10.01 -14.13
N ALA A 160 12.40 -9.97 -13.08
CA ALA A 160 12.21 -11.09 -12.16
C ALA A 160 11.26 -12.19 -12.69
N GLY A 161 10.70 -12.05 -13.90
CA GLY A 161 9.75 -13.01 -14.49
C GLY A 161 8.40 -13.09 -13.74
N LEU A 162 8.07 -12.09 -12.91
CA LEU A 162 6.82 -12.04 -12.14
C LEU A 162 5.62 -11.63 -13.02
N LEU A 163 5.89 -10.97 -14.14
CA LEU A 163 4.87 -10.52 -15.09
C LEU A 163 4.60 -11.51 -16.23
N ASP A 164 5.43 -12.53 -16.39
CA ASP A 164 5.27 -13.55 -17.44
C ASP A 164 3.95 -14.32 -17.27
N GLU A 165 3.37 -14.78 -18.39
CA GLU A 165 2.23 -15.70 -18.36
C GLU A 165 2.68 -17.04 -17.75
N LEU A 166 2.27 -17.30 -16.50
CA LEU A 166 2.51 -18.59 -15.87
C LEU A 166 1.36 -19.51 -16.26
N GLU A 167 1.53 -20.27 -17.35
CA GLU A 167 0.67 -21.42 -17.62
C GLU A 167 0.50 -22.25 -16.34
N GLY A 168 -0.74 -22.37 -15.86
CA GLY A 168 -1.10 -23.28 -14.77
C GLY A 168 -0.83 -22.82 -13.33
N ARG A 169 -0.39 -21.58 -13.06
CA ARG A 169 -0.35 -21.06 -11.68
C ARG A 169 -1.54 -20.15 -11.38
N THR A 170 -2.49 -20.66 -10.60
CA THR A 170 -3.55 -19.86 -9.99
C THR A 170 -2.94 -18.93 -8.96
N PHE A 171 -2.86 -17.64 -9.26
CA PHE A 171 -2.46 -16.66 -8.26
C PHE A 171 -3.61 -16.45 -7.28
N HIS A 172 -3.42 -16.84 -6.02
CA HIS A 172 -4.40 -16.54 -4.96
C HIS A 172 -4.28 -15.09 -4.53
N PHE A 173 -5.29 -14.29 -4.88
CA PHE A 173 -5.39 -12.91 -4.43
C PHE A 173 -5.38 -12.85 -2.90
N PRO A 174 -4.46 -12.10 -2.26
CA PRO A 174 -4.43 -12.00 -0.82
C PRO A 174 -5.80 -11.52 -0.31
N PRO A 175 -6.41 -12.17 0.70
CA PRO A 175 -7.71 -11.77 1.25
C PRO A 175 -7.74 -10.30 1.69
N LEU A 176 -6.58 -9.72 2.00
CA LEU A 176 -6.37 -8.32 2.34
C LEU A 176 -6.97 -7.33 1.32
N PHE A 177 -7.00 -7.71 0.05
CA PHE A 177 -7.51 -6.88 -1.04
C PHE A 177 -8.95 -7.22 -1.44
N ASN A 178 -9.53 -8.30 -0.89
CA ASN A 178 -10.94 -8.67 -1.06
C ASN A 178 -11.83 -7.93 -0.03
N LEU A 179 -11.79 -6.60 -0.04
CA LEU A 179 -12.68 -5.78 0.77
C LEU A 179 -14.09 -5.81 0.16
N THR A 180 -14.83 -6.89 0.41
CA THR A 180 -16.28 -6.87 0.24
C THR A 180 -16.86 -5.96 1.32
N ALA A 181 -17.40 -4.82 0.92
CA ALA A 181 -18.07 -3.89 1.81
C ALA A 181 -19.27 -4.58 2.50
N LYS A 182 -19.07 -5.01 3.74
CA LYS A 182 -20.13 -5.10 4.74
C LYS A 182 -19.67 -4.31 5.96
N THR A 183 -19.83 -3.00 5.86
CA THR A 183 -19.76 -2.09 7.00
C THR A 183 -20.88 -2.44 7.97
N GLY A 184 -20.51 -2.85 9.17
CA GLY A 184 -21.46 -3.18 10.21
C GLY A 184 -20.81 -3.33 11.57
N THR A 185 -19.98 -2.37 11.99
CA THR A 185 -19.86 -1.94 13.39
C THR A 185 -19.13 -0.59 13.40
N GLN A 186 -19.83 0.48 13.74
CA GLN A 186 -19.17 1.72 14.18
C GLN A 186 -18.35 1.37 15.41
N VAL A 187 -17.03 1.48 15.34
CA VAL A 187 -16.20 1.57 16.54
C VAL A 187 -16.04 3.06 16.80
N SER A 188 -16.78 3.53 17.81
CA SER A 188 -16.63 4.85 18.39
C SER A 188 -15.18 5.11 18.76
N VAL A 189 -14.68 6.27 18.33
CA VAL A 189 -13.42 6.83 18.80
C VAL A 189 -13.76 7.64 20.05
N GLU A 190 -13.45 7.09 21.21
CA GLU A 190 -13.14 7.87 22.42
C GLU A 190 -11.61 7.95 22.55
#